data_AF-A0A317EPE5-F1
#
_entry.id   AF-A0A317EPE5-F1
#
_cell.length_a   1.000
_cell.length_b   1.000
_cell.length_c   1.000
_cell.angle_alpha   90.00
_cell.angle_beta   90.00
_cell.angle_gamma   90.00
#
_symmetry.space_group_name_H-M   'P 1'
#
loop_
_entity.id
_entity.type
_entity.pdbx_description
1 polymer ?
#
loop_
_entity_poly.entity_id
_entity_poly.type
_entity_poly.pdbx_seq_one_letter_code
_entity_poly.pdbx_strand_id
1 'polypeptide(L)' 'MENELKHNTESMKTANQPGIYKMMIFGVLVCMVGTYARFAFDSWVLSLVSWIILFIGAVICIKGVFKILDA' A
#
# COMPACT_ATOMS: atom_id res chain seq x y z
N MET A 1 26.60 15.15 11.41
CA MET A 1 25.55 14.70 12.34
C MET A 1 25.21 13.28 11.91
N GLU A 2 25.79 12.29 12.59
CA GLU A 2 25.59 10.87 12.28
C GLU A 2 24.15 10.53 12.68
N ASN A 3 23.27 10.42 11.67
CA ASN A 3 21.90 9.96 11.87
C ASN A 3 22.00 8.44 12.06
N GLU A 4 22.44 8.01 13.24
CA GLU A 4 22.32 6.64 13.70
C GLU A 4 20.84 6.26 13.55
N LEU A 5 20.51 5.49 12.52
CA LEU A 5 19.16 4.96 12.31
C LEU A 5 18.79 4.23 13.59
N LYS A 6 17.91 4.82 14.41
CA LYS A 6 17.39 4.18 15.63
C LYS A 6 16.59 2.95 15.22
N HIS A 7 17.28 1.82 15.10
CA HIS A 7 16.66 0.51 15.05
C HIS A 7 15.84 0.33 16.33
N ASN A 8 14.57 -0.08 16.21
CA ASN A 8 13.60 -0.33 17.30
C ASN A 8 12.73 0.84 17.81
N THR A 9 12.34 1.80 16.97
CA THR A 9 11.18 2.64 17.30
C THR A 9 9.90 1.80 17.39
N GLU A 10 8.92 2.22 18.18
CA GLU A 10 7.63 1.51 18.31
C GLU A 10 6.92 1.37 16.96
N SER A 11 6.96 2.40 16.12
CA SER A 11 6.49 2.34 14.73
C SER A 11 7.14 1.23 13.88
N MET A 12 8.45 0.97 14.06
CA MET A 12 9.15 -0.10 13.35
C MET A 12 8.74 -1.49 13.85
N LYS A 13 8.51 -1.64 15.16
CA LYS A 13 7.98 -2.89 15.73
C LYS A 13 6.56 -3.16 15.21
N THR A 14 5.73 -2.11 15.16
CA THR A 14 4.35 -2.18 14.68
C THR A 14 4.29 -2.47 13.18
N ALA A 15 5.16 -1.86 12.37
CA ALA A 15 5.29 -2.19 10.95
C ALA A 15 5.63 -3.66 10.69
N ASN A 16 6.42 -4.29 11.57
CA ASN A 16 6.76 -5.71 11.48
C ASN A 16 5.66 -6.65 12.01
N GLN A 17 4.54 -6.13 12.51
CA GLN A 17 3.43 -6.99 12.94
C GLN A 17 2.77 -7.67 11.74
N PRO A 18 2.47 -8.98 11.84
CA PRO A 18 1.93 -9.76 10.73
C PRO A 18 0.59 -9.26 10.21
N GLY A 19 -0.24 -8.63 11.04
CA GLY A 19 -1.48 -8.02 10.56
C GLY A 19 -1.24 -6.82 9.63
N ILE A 20 -0.23 -5.99 9.94
CA ILE A 20 0.03 -4.74 9.23
C ILE A 20 0.80 -4.99 7.95
N TYR A 21 1.93 -5.71 7.98
CA TYR A 21 2.70 -5.92 6.75
C TYR A 21 1.90 -6.75 5.73
N LYS A 22 1.07 -7.72 6.15
CA LYS A 22 0.21 -8.49 5.23
C LYS A 22 -0.85 -7.59 4.58
N MET A 23 -1.44 -6.67 5.34
CA MET A 23 -2.37 -5.67 4.82
C MET A 23 -1.68 -4.76 3.79
N MET A 24 -0.47 -4.31 4.08
CA MET A 24 0.33 -3.49 3.15
C MET A 24 0.66 -4.26 1.87
N ILE A 25 1.14 -5.50 1.97
CA ILE A 25 1.42 -6.35 0.80
C ILE A 25 0.15 -6.52 -0.04
N PHE A 26 -1.00 -6.83 0.59
CA PHE A 26 -2.26 -6.96 -0.11
C PHE A 26 -2.64 -5.68 -0.87
N GLY A 27 -2.53 -4.50 -0.23
CA GLY A 27 -2.78 -3.22 -0.88
C GLY A 27 -1.86 -2.97 -2.08
N VAL A 28 -0.56 -3.30 -1.95
CA VAL A 28 0.41 -3.21 -3.05
C VAL A 28 0.04 -4.13 -4.20
N LEU A 29 -0.37 -5.38 -3.92
CA LEU A 29 -0.83 -6.31 -4.96
C LEU A 29 -2.04 -5.76 -5.72
N VAL A 30 -3.01 -5.16 -5.02
CA VAL A 30 -4.16 -4.50 -5.65
C VAL A 30 -3.73 -3.34 -6.55
N CYS A 31 -2.80 -2.49 -6.09
CA CYS A 31 -2.25 -1.40 -6.90
C CYS A 31 -1.53 -1.92 -8.15
N MET A 32 -0.77 -3.01 -8.05
CA MET A 32 -0.12 -3.63 -9.20
C MET A 32 -1.14 -4.12 -10.22
N VAL A 33 -2.21 -4.79 -9.78
CA VAL A 33 -3.29 -5.25 -10.67
C VAL A 33 -3.98 -4.07 -11.36
N GLY A 34 -4.35 -3.01 -10.62
CA GLY A 34 -4.96 -1.82 -11.20
C GLY A 34 -4.04 -1.12 -12.21
N THR A 35 -2.75 -0.99 -11.89
CA THR A 35 -1.75 -0.40 -12.79
C THR A 35 -1.58 -1.23 -14.05
N TYR A 36 -1.44 -2.56 -13.91
CA TYR A 36 -1.30 -3.46 -15.05
C TYR A 36 -2.54 -3.40 -15.95
N ALA A 37 -3.73 -3.54 -15.35
CA ALA A 37 -4.99 -3.49 -16.09
C ALA A 37 -5.12 -2.21 -16.91
N ARG A 38 -4.70 -1.05 -16.37
CA ARG A 38 -4.75 0.23 -17.09
C ARG A 38 -4.04 0.19 -18.45
N PHE A 39 -2.99 -0.61 -18.59
CA PHE A 39 -2.21 -0.71 -19.83
C PHE A 39 -2.48 -2.01 -20.62
N ALA A 40 -3.32 -2.91 -20.11
CA ALA A 40 -3.58 -4.19 -20.75
C ALA A 40 -4.37 -4.04 -22.07
N PHE A 41 -5.31 -3.09 -22.14
CA PHE A 41 -6.13 -2.83 -23.32
C PHE A 41 -6.55 -1.36 -23.41
N ASP A 42 -6.76 -0.86 -24.63
CA ASP A 42 -7.31 0.48 -24.86
C ASP A 42 -8.84 0.45 -24.86
N SER A 43 -9.41 0.56 -23.66
CA SER A 43 -10.85 0.66 -23.44
C SER A 43 -11.14 1.66 -22.34
N TRP A 44 -12.13 2.53 -22.58
CA TRP A 44 -12.56 3.52 -21.60
C TRP A 44 -13.10 2.86 -20.32
N VAL A 45 -13.89 1.79 -20.46
CA VAL A 45 -14.44 1.02 -19.33
C VAL A 45 -13.31 0.40 -18.53
N LEU A 46 -12.34 -0.21 -19.21
CA LEU A 46 -11.21 -0.86 -18.57
C LEU A 46 -10.30 0.16 -17.88
N SER A 47 -10.14 1.35 -18.46
CA SER A 47 -9.47 2.47 -17.82
C SER A 47 -10.16 2.91 -16.53
N LEU A 48 -11.48 3.10 -16.54
CA LEU A 48 -12.25 3.48 -15.36
C LEU A 48 -12.14 2.42 -14.24
N VAL A 49 -12.32 1.15 -14.57
CA VAL A 49 -12.19 0.04 -13.62
C VAL A 49 -10.78 -0.02 -13.03
N SER A 50 -9.76 0.16 -13.86
CA SER A 50 -8.36 0.18 -13.40
C SER A 50 -8.08 1.28 -12.40
N TRP A 51 -8.62 2.49 -12.62
CA TRP A 51 -8.52 3.60 -11.68
C TRP A 51 -9.26 3.31 -10.36
N ILE A 52 -10.42 2.68 -10.40
CA ILE A 52 -11.17 2.27 -9.19
C ILE A 52 -10.35 1.26 -8.37
N ILE A 53 -9.79 0.25 -9.02
CA ILE A 53 -8.95 -0.76 -8.36
C ILE A 53 -7.72 -0.09 -7.73
N LEU A 54 -7.04 0.79 -8.46
CA LEU A 54 -5.88 1.52 -7.96
C LEU A 54 -6.24 2.41 -6.77
N PHE A 55 -7.40 3.08 -6.81
CA PHE A 55 -7.91 3.88 -5.70
C PHE A 55 -8.17 3.02 -4.45
N ILE A 56 -8.79 1.85 -4.60
CA ILE A 56 -9.03 0.92 -3.49
C ILE A 56 -7.70 0.44 -2.88
N GLY A 57 -6.73 0.06 -3.71
CA GLY A 57 -5.39 -0.34 -3.26
C GLY A 57 -4.69 0.77 -2.49
N ALA A 58 -4.74 2.01 -2.99
CA ALA A 58 -4.18 3.18 -2.31
C ALA A 58 -4.83 3.42 -0.94
N VAL A 59 -6.16 3.33 -0.83
CA VAL A 59 -6.88 3.47 0.45
C VAL A 59 -6.44 2.40 1.45
N ILE A 60 -6.26 1.15 1.02
CA ILE A 60 -5.78 0.06 1.90
C ILE A 60 -4.36 0.37 2.41
N CYS A 61 -3.46 0.78 1.53
CA CYS A 61 -2.09 1.14 1.91
C CYS A 61 -2.07 2.32 2.89
N ILE A 62 -2.84 3.38 2.63
CA ILE A 62 -2.95 4.55 3.51
C ILE A 62 -3.45 4.13 4.90
N LYS A 63 -4.47 3.27 4.97
CA LYS A 63 -4.96 2.72 6.24
C LYS A 63 -3.89 1.90 6.97
N GLY A 64 -3.07 1.15 6.25
CA GLY A 64 -1.93 0.42 6.81
C GLY A 64 -0.88 1.37 7.38
N VAL A 65 -0.54 2.44 6.66
CA VAL A 65 0.42 3.47 7.11
C VAL A 65 -0.08 4.20 8.34
N PHE A 66 -1.36 4.59 8.40
CA PHE A 66 -1.91 5.23 9.59
C PHE A 66 -1.84 4.32 10.82
N LYS A 67 -2.05 3.01 10.66
CA LYS A 67 -1.85 2.06 11.77
C LYS A 67 -0.40 1.95 12.26
N ILE A 68 0.57 2.23 11.39
CA ILE A 68 2.00 2.23 11.75
C ILE A 68 2.36 3.54 12.48
N LEU A 69 1.79 4.66 12.04
CA LEU A 69 2.06 5.99 12.59
C LEU A 69 1.33 6.25 13.92
N ASP A 70 0.19 5.61 14.15
CA ASP A 70 -0.58 5.69 15.40
C ASP A 70 -0.01 4.80 16.52
N ALA A 71 1.24 4.35 16.38
CA ALA A 71 1.89 3.38 17.26
C ALA A 71 3.12 3.94 17.98
#